data_AF-A0A235BP07-F1
#
_entry.id   AF-A0A235BP07-F1
#
_cell.length_a   1.000
_cell.length_b   1.000
_cell.length_c   1.000
_cell.angle_alpha   90.00
_cell.angle_beta   90.00
_cell.angle_gamma   90.00
#
_symmetry.space_group_name_H-M   'P 1'
#
loop_
_entity.id
_entity.type
_entity.pdbx_description
1 polymer ?
#
loop_
_entity_poly.entity_id
_entity_poly.type
_entity_poly.pdbx_seq_one_letter_code
_entity_poly.pdbx_strand_id
1 'polypeptide(L)'
;MKKPVFTTLPIVLVGLALTSCQGNKSHSEYDIMAKAEKYPQTQRVHNPDGTWRASKYGDYKLEKAEELLKTKYKRPWTVPKVISWYNAETDKKYRAALIRVLAASKDERVLSVIGPAIYDDDPDVRASATYSIVYYFTEELVGNGTE
;
A
#
# COMPACT_ATOMS: atom_id res chain seq x y z
N MET A 1 -8.02 -61.74 31.83
CA MET A 1 -8.05 -60.65 30.83
C MET A 1 -8.10 -59.31 31.57
N LYS A 2 -7.02 -58.54 31.51
CA LYS A 2 -6.84 -57.25 32.23
C LYS A 2 -7.51 -56.12 31.44
N LYS A 3 -8.30 -55.27 32.09
CA LYS A 3 -8.81 -54.01 31.55
C LYS A 3 -7.83 -52.87 31.91
N PRO A 4 -7.55 -51.90 31.03
CA PRO A 4 -6.60 -50.84 31.33
C PRO A 4 -7.23 -49.76 32.24
N VAL A 5 -6.44 -49.30 33.21
CA VAL A 5 -6.68 -48.15 34.06
C VAL A 5 -6.26 -46.90 33.30
N PHE A 6 -7.18 -45.95 33.09
CA PHE A 6 -6.86 -44.64 32.54
C PHE A 6 -6.39 -43.72 33.66
N THR A 7 -5.10 -43.38 33.66
CA THR A 7 -4.50 -42.36 34.52
C THR A 7 -4.58 -40.99 33.82
N THR A 8 -5.40 -40.10 34.35
CA THR A 8 -5.45 -38.68 33.99
C THR A 8 -4.22 -37.93 34.51
N LEU A 9 -3.47 -37.29 33.60
CA LEU A 9 -2.38 -36.36 33.91
C LEU A 9 -2.93 -34.97 34.28
N PRO A 10 -2.29 -34.22 35.20
CA PRO A 10 -2.67 -32.85 35.50
C PRO A 10 -2.18 -31.87 34.41
N ILE A 11 -3.09 -31.00 33.96
CA ILE A 11 -2.80 -29.90 33.04
C ILE A 11 -2.07 -28.80 33.83
N VAL A 12 -0.81 -28.55 33.50
CA VAL A 12 -0.05 -27.40 34.02
C VAL A 12 -0.48 -26.16 33.25
N LEU A 13 -1.18 -25.26 33.93
CA LEU A 13 -1.58 -23.95 33.42
C LEU A 13 -0.36 -23.01 33.46
N VAL A 14 0.35 -22.87 32.34
CA VAL A 14 1.40 -21.84 32.19
C VAL A 14 0.71 -20.50 31.94
N GLY A 15 0.63 -19.67 32.98
CA GLY A 15 0.20 -18.28 32.88
C GLY A 15 1.22 -17.48 32.06
N LEU A 16 0.89 -17.22 30.80
CA LEU A 16 1.65 -16.33 29.95
C LEU A 16 1.31 -14.89 30.32
N ALA A 17 2.27 -14.19 30.92
CA ALA A 17 2.18 -12.77 31.20
C ALA A 17 2.05 -12.00 29.88
N LEU A 18 0.91 -11.34 29.66
CA LEU A 18 0.75 -10.36 28.59
C LEU A 18 1.47 -9.08 29.01
N THR A 19 2.76 -9.00 28.69
CA THR A 19 3.51 -7.75 28.72
C THR A 19 2.92 -6.82 27.67
N SER A 20 2.31 -5.74 28.15
CA SER A 20 1.79 -4.58 27.43
C SER A 20 2.66 -4.19 26.22
N CYS A 21 2.19 -4.51 25.01
CA CYS A 21 2.74 -3.98 23.77
C CYS A 21 2.51 -2.47 23.72
N GLN A 22 3.59 -1.70 23.84
CA GLN A 22 3.60 -0.30 23.45
C GLN A 22 3.08 -0.19 22.01
N GLY A 23 2.00 0.58 21.84
CA GLY A 23 1.23 0.65 20.60
C GLY A 23 2.04 1.22 19.44
N ASN A 24 2.60 0.32 18.62
CA ASN A 24 2.85 0.59 17.21
C ASN A 24 1.52 1.07 16.63
N LYS A 25 1.41 2.37 16.29
CA LYS A 25 0.30 2.85 15.47
C LYS A 25 0.25 1.94 14.25
N SER A 26 -0.83 1.16 14.16
CA SER A 26 -1.06 0.21 13.08
C SER A 26 -0.73 0.90 11.75
N HIS A 27 -0.01 0.20 10.86
CA HIS A 27 0.28 0.66 9.49
C HIS A 27 -1.00 1.12 8.74
N SER A 28 -2.21 0.85 9.25
CA SER A 28 -3.48 1.32 8.71
C SER A 28 -3.82 2.80 8.95
N GLU A 29 -3.13 3.54 9.82
CA GLU A 29 -3.59 4.87 10.26
C GLU A 29 -2.78 6.06 9.74
N TYR A 30 -1.61 5.83 9.13
CA TYR A 30 -0.83 6.94 8.58
C TYR A 30 -1.39 7.44 7.25
N ASP A 31 -1.14 8.70 6.96
CA ASP A 31 -1.44 9.31 5.68
C ASP A 31 -0.39 8.89 4.64
N ILE A 32 -0.83 8.16 3.61
CA ILE A 32 0.05 7.57 2.60
C ILE A 32 0.93 8.63 1.95
N MET A 33 0.34 9.78 1.60
CA MET A 33 1.06 10.84 0.92
C MET A 33 2.14 11.45 1.83
N ALA A 34 1.86 11.64 3.13
CA ALA A 34 2.85 12.14 4.08
C ALA A 34 4.03 11.18 4.28
N LYS A 35 3.79 9.86 4.17
CA LYS A 35 4.88 8.87 4.15
C LYS A 35 5.66 8.96 2.84
N ALA A 36 4.97 9.13 1.72
CA ALA A 36 5.58 9.22 0.39
C ALA A 36 6.51 10.43 0.21
N GLU A 37 6.23 11.57 0.86
CA GLU A 37 7.11 12.76 0.82
C GLU A 37 8.52 12.48 1.35
N LYS A 38 8.69 11.43 2.16
CA LYS A 38 9.98 11.06 2.76
C LYS A 38 10.87 10.23 1.83
N TYR A 39 10.35 9.74 0.71
CA TYR A 39 11.14 8.95 -0.25
C TYR A 39 12.07 9.84 -1.09
N PRO A 40 13.21 9.30 -1.55
CA PRO A 40 14.15 10.06 -2.37
C PRO A 40 13.52 10.50 -3.70
N GLN A 41 13.78 11.75 -4.06
CA GLN A 41 13.15 12.45 -5.17
C GLN A 41 13.95 12.22 -6.46
N THR A 42 13.74 11.07 -7.12
CA THR A 42 14.60 10.62 -8.23
C THR A 42 14.12 11.03 -9.62
N GLN A 43 12.81 11.26 -9.82
CA GLN A 43 12.26 11.68 -11.12
C GLN A 43 12.22 13.21 -11.28
N ARG A 44 12.61 13.69 -12.47
CA ARG A 44 12.50 15.10 -12.88
C ARG A 44 11.22 15.33 -13.69
N VAL A 45 10.56 16.46 -13.43
CA VAL A 45 9.34 16.91 -14.10
C VAL A 45 9.66 18.16 -14.89
N HIS A 46 9.20 18.19 -16.14
CA HIS A 46 9.26 19.37 -17.00
C HIS A 46 8.10 20.31 -16.67
N ASN A 47 8.41 21.57 -16.39
CA ASN A 47 7.43 22.60 -16.13
C ASN A 47 6.96 23.23 -17.46
N PRO A 48 5.75 23.82 -17.51
CA PRO A 48 5.25 24.51 -18.71
C PRO A 48 6.14 25.66 -19.19
N ASP A 49 6.92 26.26 -18.29
CA ASP A 49 7.88 27.35 -18.57
C ASP A 49 9.22 26.86 -19.15
N GLY A 50 9.37 25.56 -19.43
CA GLY A 50 10.61 24.98 -19.97
C GLY A 50 11.64 24.59 -18.90
N THR A 51 11.36 24.86 -17.62
CA THR A 51 12.28 24.51 -16.53
C THR A 51 12.07 23.06 -16.06
N TRP A 52 13.05 22.55 -15.29
CA TRP A 52 12.97 21.22 -14.68
C TRP A 52 12.92 21.35 -13.16
N ARG A 53 12.09 20.53 -12.52
CA ARG A 53 12.11 20.34 -11.06
C ARG A 53 12.12 18.86 -10.68
N ALA A 54 12.47 18.55 -9.45
CA ALA A 54 12.19 17.23 -8.90
C ALA A 54 10.67 17.06 -8.75
N SER A 55 10.16 15.85 -9.02
CA SER A 55 8.82 15.45 -8.60
C SER A 55 8.71 15.51 -7.07
N LYS A 56 7.51 15.67 -6.53
CA LYS A 56 7.28 15.76 -5.07
C LYS A 56 7.51 14.43 -4.33
N TYR A 57 7.36 13.30 -5.02
CA TYR A 57 7.39 11.96 -4.41
C TYR A 57 8.40 11.00 -5.05
N GLY A 58 9.30 11.50 -5.90
CA GLY A 58 10.11 10.67 -6.78
C GLY A 58 9.31 10.01 -7.90
N ASP A 59 7.98 10.21 -7.95
CA ASP A 59 7.08 9.76 -9.00
C ASP A 59 6.13 10.89 -9.42
N TYR A 60 6.28 11.39 -10.65
CA TYR A 60 5.39 12.42 -11.18
C TYR A 60 3.95 11.92 -11.38
N LYS A 61 3.76 10.60 -11.57
CA LYS A 61 2.44 10.01 -11.74
C LYS A 61 1.68 9.99 -10.42
N LEU A 62 2.37 9.73 -9.31
CA LEU A 62 1.80 9.87 -7.97
C LEU A 62 1.44 11.33 -7.65
N GLU A 63 2.26 12.29 -8.07
CA GLU A 63 1.94 13.72 -7.91
C GLU A 63 0.66 14.10 -8.67
N LYS A 64 0.53 13.67 -9.93
CA LYS A 64 -0.71 13.87 -10.70
C LYS A 64 -1.92 13.17 -10.07
N ALA A 65 -1.72 11.98 -9.49
CA ALA A 65 -2.77 11.28 -8.77
C ALA A 65 -3.24 12.08 -7.54
N GLU A 66 -2.33 12.69 -6.78
CA GLU A 66 -2.67 13.57 -5.66
C GLU A 66 -3.51 14.77 -6.12
N GLU A 67 -3.06 15.45 -7.18
CA GLU A 67 -3.74 16.62 -7.74
C GLU A 67 -5.17 16.32 -8.18
N LEU A 68 -5.39 15.14 -8.77
CA LEU A 68 -6.74 14.70 -9.14
C LEU A 68 -7.57 14.37 -7.90
N LEU A 69 -7.04 13.55 -7.00
CA LEU A 69 -7.80 13.01 -5.87
C LEU A 69 -8.16 14.05 -4.82
N LYS A 70 -7.33 15.08 -4.60
CA LYS A 70 -7.63 16.14 -3.62
C LYS A 70 -8.90 16.94 -3.93
N THR A 71 -9.36 16.92 -5.18
CA THR A 71 -10.63 17.56 -5.59
C THR A 71 -11.85 16.82 -5.04
N LYS A 72 -11.73 15.52 -4.77
CA LYS A 72 -12.83 14.62 -4.36
C LYS A 72 -12.67 14.08 -2.94
N TYR A 73 -11.44 13.81 -2.50
CA TYR A 73 -11.15 13.11 -1.26
C TYR A 73 -10.26 13.93 -0.31
N LYS A 74 -10.74 14.20 0.91
CA LYS A 74 -10.00 14.95 1.93
C LYS A 74 -8.97 14.06 2.63
N ARG A 75 -7.77 14.62 2.87
CA ARG A 75 -6.72 13.99 3.69
C ARG A 75 -7.13 13.90 5.17
N PRO A 76 -6.61 12.93 5.95
CA PRO A 76 -5.55 11.97 5.59
C PRO A 76 -6.04 10.81 4.73
N TRP A 77 -5.21 10.40 3.76
CA TRP A 77 -5.45 9.26 2.89
C TRP A 77 -4.81 8.02 3.49
N THR A 78 -5.55 7.33 4.34
CA THR A 78 -5.11 6.08 4.96
C THR A 78 -5.43 4.88 4.06
N VAL A 79 -4.68 3.79 4.17
CA VAL A 79 -4.91 2.57 3.36
C VAL A 79 -6.37 2.11 3.39
N PRO A 80 -7.05 1.97 4.56
CA PRO A 80 -8.44 1.53 4.57
C PRO A 80 -9.41 2.49 3.86
N LYS A 81 -9.19 3.81 3.99
CA LYS A 81 -10.03 4.81 3.31
C LYS A 81 -9.87 4.73 1.81
N VAL A 82 -8.63 4.66 1.33
CA VAL A 82 -8.33 4.63 -0.11
C VAL A 82 -8.84 3.31 -0.74
N ILE A 83 -8.73 2.18 -0.04
CA ILE A 83 -9.37 0.91 -0.48
C ILE A 83 -10.89 1.06 -0.56
N SER A 84 -11.50 1.64 0.47
CA SER A 84 -12.96 1.88 0.48
C SER A 84 -13.39 2.77 -0.68
N TRP A 85 -12.63 3.81 -1.01
CA TRP A 85 -12.92 4.68 -2.15
C TRP A 85 -12.74 3.95 -3.47
N TYR A 86 -11.68 3.14 -3.63
CA TYR A 86 -11.45 2.36 -4.84
C TYR A 86 -12.63 1.43 -5.15
N ASN A 87 -13.12 0.70 -4.14
CA ASN A 87 -14.24 -0.23 -4.30
C ASN A 87 -15.56 0.45 -4.68
N ALA A 88 -15.73 1.73 -4.34
CA ALA A 88 -16.92 2.51 -4.67
C ALA A 88 -16.75 3.36 -5.94
N GLU A 89 -15.54 3.41 -6.52
CA GLU A 89 -15.22 4.34 -7.61
C GLU A 89 -15.55 3.75 -8.98
N THR A 90 -16.45 4.42 -9.70
CA THR A 90 -16.86 4.01 -11.05
C THR A 90 -16.10 4.75 -12.14
N ASP A 91 -15.54 5.93 -11.83
CA ASP A 91 -14.75 6.68 -12.79
C ASP A 91 -13.32 6.13 -12.89
N LYS A 92 -12.98 5.67 -14.09
CA LYS A 92 -11.69 5.06 -14.41
C LYS A 92 -10.47 5.94 -14.11
N LYS A 93 -10.58 7.26 -14.26
CA LYS A 93 -9.49 8.19 -13.96
C LYS A 93 -9.20 8.21 -12.47
N TYR A 94 -10.25 8.20 -11.65
CA TYR A 94 -10.12 8.14 -10.20
C TYR A 94 -9.65 6.75 -9.74
N ARG A 95 -10.15 5.64 -10.32
CA ARG A 95 -9.62 4.30 -10.03
C ARG A 95 -8.11 4.20 -10.29
N ALA A 96 -7.66 4.65 -11.47
CA ALA A 96 -6.26 4.67 -11.85
C ALA A 96 -5.39 5.52 -10.89
N ALA A 97 -5.92 6.66 -10.41
CA ALA A 97 -5.23 7.49 -9.42
C ALA A 97 -5.18 6.84 -8.02
N LEU A 98 -6.28 6.22 -7.57
CA LEU A 98 -6.37 5.53 -6.29
C LEU A 98 -5.38 4.35 -6.23
N ILE A 99 -5.21 3.60 -7.32
CA ILE A 99 -4.18 2.53 -7.41
C ILE A 99 -2.78 3.07 -7.14
N ARG A 100 -2.42 4.20 -7.75
CA ARG A 100 -1.09 4.82 -7.54
C ARG A 100 -0.87 5.22 -6.09
N VAL A 101 -1.87 5.86 -5.49
CA VAL A 101 -1.82 6.22 -4.07
C VAL A 101 -1.71 4.97 -3.19
N LEU A 102 -2.50 3.93 -3.44
CA LEU A 102 -2.39 2.67 -2.70
C LEU A 102 -1.00 2.05 -2.81
N ALA A 103 -0.41 2.02 -4.00
CA ALA A 103 0.94 1.48 -4.21
C ALA A 103 2.01 2.27 -3.45
N ALA A 104 1.89 3.60 -3.38
CA ALA A 104 2.81 4.47 -2.64
C ALA A 104 2.86 4.18 -1.13
N SER A 105 1.83 3.52 -0.60
CA SER A 105 1.83 3.05 0.80
C SER A 105 2.93 2.01 1.06
N LYS A 106 3.33 1.26 0.02
CA LYS A 106 4.15 0.04 0.08
C LYS A 106 3.62 -1.00 1.07
N ASP A 107 2.30 -1.01 1.26
CA ASP A 107 1.62 -1.95 2.14
C ASP A 107 1.14 -3.15 1.33
N GLU A 108 1.62 -4.35 1.65
CA GLU A 108 1.29 -5.57 0.91
C GLU A 108 -0.23 -5.84 0.85
N ARG A 109 -1.00 -5.35 1.83
CA ARG A 109 -2.46 -5.52 1.84
C ARG A 109 -3.11 -4.91 0.60
N VAL A 110 -2.49 -3.90 0.00
CA VAL A 110 -3.02 -3.25 -1.21
C VAL A 110 -2.87 -4.12 -2.46
N LEU A 111 -2.06 -5.19 -2.43
CA LEU A 111 -1.94 -6.12 -3.55
C LEU A 111 -3.25 -6.85 -3.85
N SER A 112 -4.11 -7.04 -2.85
CA SER A 112 -5.48 -7.56 -3.04
C SER A 112 -6.35 -6.67 -3.93
N VAL A 113 -6.01 -5.39 -4.06
CA VAL A 113 -6.66 -4.41 -4.94
C VAL A 113 -5.91 -4.28 -6.26
N ILE A 114 -4.58 -4.13 -6.21
CA ILE A 114 -3.75 -3.87 -7.39
C ILE A 114 -3.65 -5.11 -8.30
N GLY A 115 -3.58 -6.31 -7.72
CA GLY A 115 -3.47 -7.56 -8.46
C GLY A 115 -4.62 -7.76 -9.45
N PRO A 116 -5.89 -7.72 -9.02
CA PRO A 116 -7.03 -7.79 -9.94
C PRO A 116 -7.09 -6.63 -10.93
N ALA A 117 -6.64 -5.43 -10.55
CA ALA A 117 -6.71 -4.23 -11.40
C ALA A 117 -5.84 -4.30 -12.66
N ILE A 118 -4.87 -5.22 -12.75
CA ILE A 118 -4.13 -5.45 -14.00
C ILE A 118 -5.03 -5.99 -15.12
N TYR A 119 -6.22 -6.48 -14.78
CA TYR A 119 -7.25 -6.97 -15.69
C TYR A 119 -8.48 -6.05 -15.76
N ASP A 120 -8.42 -4.81 -15.23
CA ASP A 120 -9.54 -3.85 -15.34
C ASP A 120 -9.91 -3.60 -16.82
N ASP A 121 -11.18 -3.36 -17.11
CA ASP A 121 -11.66 -3.11 -18.48
C ASP A 121 -10.99 -1.86 -19.08
N ASP A 122 -10.69 -0.86 -18.26
CA ASP A 122 -10.09 0.38 -18.69
C ASP A 122 -8.54 0.26 -18.81
N PRO A 123 -7.97 0.61 -19.98
CA PRO A 123 -6.53 0.49 -20.21
C PRO A 123 -5.68 1.38 -19.31
N ASP A 124 -6.18 2.55 -18.90
CA ASP A 124 -5.42 3.45 -18.02
C ASP A 124 -5.33 2.86 -16.61
N VAL A 125 -6.39 2.18 -16.16
CA VAL A 125 -6.39 1.46 -14.88
C VAL A 125 -5.41 0.29 -14.91
N ARG A 126 -5.42 -0.54 -15.96
CA ARG A 126 -4.44 -1.62 -16.13
C ARG A 126 -3.00 -1.10 -16.14
N ALA A 127 -2.73 -0.07 -16.94
CA ALA A 127 -1.40 0.54 -17.02
C ALA A 127 -0.93 1.09 -15.67
N SER A 128 -1.86 1.63 -14.88
CA SER A 128 -1.57 2.10 -13.52
C SER A 128 -1.21 0.96 -12.58
N ALA A 129 -1.98 -0.14 -12.61
CA ALA A 129 -1.74 -1.32 -11.80
C ALA A 129 -0.39 -1.97 -12.11
N THR A 130 -0.09 -2.21 -13.40
CA THR A 130 1.19 -2.78 -13.84
C THR A 130 2.36 -1.90 -13.44
N TYR A 131 2.27 -0.58 -13.67
CA TYR A 131 3.31 0.35 -13.24
C TYR A 131 3.52 0.30 -11.73
N SER A 132 2.43 0.28 -10.96
CA SER A 132 2.49 0.24 -9.50
C SER A 132 3.18 -1.02 -8.97
N ILE A 133 2.92 -2.19 -9.55
CA ILE A 133 3.59 -3.44 -9.17
C ILE A 133 5.09 -3.32 -9.40
N VAL A 134 5.50 -2.94 -10.61
CA VAL A 134 6.93 -2.82 -10.96
C VAL A 134 7.60 -1.77 -10.07
N TYR A 135 7.05 -0.56 -10.00
CA TYR A 135 7.72 0.57 -9.37
C TYR A 135 7.76 0.51 -7.85
N TYR A 136 6.73 -0.04 -7.20
CA TYR A 136 6.64 -0.05 -5.73
C TYR A 136 6.94 -1.39 -5.08
N PHE A 137 6.78 -2.51 -5.80
CA PHE A 137 6.85 -3.85 -5.21
C PHE A 137 7.93 -4.75 -5.82
N THR A 138 8.60 -4.38 -6.92
CA THR A 138 9.71 -5.20 -7.47
C THR A 138 11.11 -4.81 -6.98
N GLU A 139 11.30 -3.63 -6.38
CA GLU A 139 12.58 -3.24 -5.74
C GLU A 139 12.91 -4.10 -4.49
N GLU A 140 11.95 -4.80 -3.92
CA GLU A 140 12.14 -5.73 -2.80
C GLU A 140 12.54 -7.15 -3.26
N LEU A 141 12.38 -7.47 -4.54
CA LEU A 141 12.69 -8.80 -5.10
C LEU A 141 14.09 -8.91 -5.73
N VAL A 142 14.76 -7.78 -6.00
CA VAL A 142 16.10 -7.75 -6.61
C VAL A 142 17.22 -7.47 -5.58
N GLY A 143 16.83 -7.14 -4.33
CA GLY A 143 17.75 -6.70 -3.26
C GLY A 143 18.54 -7.78 -2.51
N ASN A 144 18.47 -9.05 -2.92
CA ASN A 144 19.24 -10.15 -2.28
C ASN A 144 20.21 -10.84 -3.27
N GLY A 145 20.67 -10.13 -4.29
CA GLY A 145 21.56 -10.65 -5.33
C GLY A 145 23.01 -10.17 -5.25
N THR A 146 23.53 -9.86 -4.05
CA THR A 146 24.97 -9.69 -3.85
C THR A 146 25.53 -10.90 -3.11
N GLU A 147 25.91 -11.93 -3.87
CA GLU A 147 27.04 -12.80 -3.51
C GLU A 147 28.33 -12.19 -4.03
#